data_AF-A0A9X3F3L2-F1
#
_entry.id   AF-A0A9X3F3L2-F1
#
_cell.length_a   1.000
_cell.length_b   1.000
_cell.length_c   1.000
_cell.angle_alpha   90.00
_cell.angle_beta   90.00
_cell.angle_gamma   90.00
#
_symmetry.space_group_name_H-M   'P 1'
#
loop_
_entity.id
_entity.type
_entity.pdbx_description
1 polymer ?
#
loop_
_entity_poly.entity_id
_entity_poly.type
_entity_poly.pdbx_seq_one_letter_code
_entity_poly.pdbx_strand_id
1 'polypeptide(L)'
;MGRLPSYPPFVSAICALIGERLSAEAVPPAVLEAVEKTSRALRDRVLKSHEEAFNAARNALIDRLVFADVDSVVADSILADLTGLEGDRGVATNMKVKPPYRDSAPFVRYVAAARKAHNAVMLAKNAFVRSNLRLVVAIARRFARSSIPLQDLIQDGNMGLMKAVDRFDPTRGCRFATYAAWWIRYAITRAIVDTDRSVRLPLHMIDACKKVNRARREYEVMYGRTPTDEELSSATGISMERIQRMSWSLIDQPLSLSLPATRDGESSLADTLVDASQATPYELMDSALLQDALLEVFDKLSPMEADILRKRVGLDGEPELTLKEIGANYSLSRERIRQLQSRRCASSARSSSAASSCNSSSDEPDHEPVAPPRGARLAALVARRCARVSPSSSRDANRRCAGIGDVKQVASSRERAHRCDRRASRDVRRARRTSPRRAITERRGRPRRRRRRRTTGRPQGRS
;
A
#
# COMPACT_ATOMS: atom_id res chain seq x y z
N MET A 1 -25.82 14.88 -5.62
CA MET A 1 -26.73 13.95 -4.92
C MET A 1 -28.21 14.29 -5.08
N GLY A 2 -28.67 15.49 -4.69
CA GLY A 2 -30.12 15.76 -4.55
C GLY A 2 -31.01 15.62 -5.80
N ARG A 3 -30.44 15.61 -7.01
CA ARG A 3 -31.17 15.41 -8.27
C ARG A 3 -31.07 14.00 -8.86
N LEU A 4 -30.36 13.06 -8.22
CA LEU A 4 -30.23 11.69 -8.72
C LEU A 4 -31.50 10.85 -8.50
N PRO A 5 -32.17 10.86 -7.34
CA PRO A 5 -33.44 10.13 -7.18
C PRO A 5 -34.65 10.96 -7.66
N SER A 6 -34.55 11.78 -8.71
CA SER A 6 -35.66 12.63 -9.16
C SER A 6 -36.47 12.07 -10.34
N TYR A 7 -36.04 10.97 -10.96
CA TYR A 7 -36.72 10.36 -12.10
C TYR A 7 -37.38 9.03 -11.70
N PRO A 8 -38.72 8.98 -11.53
CA PRO A 8 -39.43 7.84 -10.96
C PRO A 8 -39.11 6.47 -11.61
N PRO A 9 -38.93 6.34 -12.94
CA PRO A 9 -38.61 5.05 -13.56
C PRO A 9 -37.33 4.37 -13.04
N PHE A 10 -36.32 5.14 -12.63
CA PHE A 10 -35.03 4.60 -12.18
C PHE A 10 -34.86 4.56 -10.66
N VAL A 11 -35.82 5.09 -9.90
CA VAL A 11 -35.73 5.15 -8.42
C VAL A 11 -35.48 3.78 -7.80
N SER A 12 -36.16 2.73 -8.27
CA SER A 12 -35.98 1.38 -7.69
C SER A 12 -34.58 0.81 -7.96
N ALA A 13 -34.03 0.99 -9.16
CA ALA A 13 -32.67 0.56 -9.46
C ALA A 13 -31.62 1.37 -8.69
N ILE A 14 -31.86 2.67 -8.51
CA ILE A 14 -31.00 3.54 -7.68
C ILE A 14 -31.05 3.09 -6.20
N CYS A 15 -32.24 2.79 -5.67
CA CYS A 15 -32.40 2.32 -4.29
C CYS A 15 -31.74 0.95 -4.07
N ALA A 16 -31.86 0.03 -5.03
CA ALA A 16 -31.18 -1.25 -5.00
C ALA A 16 -29.65 -1.09 -4.96
N LEU A 17 -29.09 -0.24 -5.83
CA LEU A 17 -27.65 0.04 -5.86
C LEU A 17 -27.16 0.69 -4.55
N ILE A 18 -27.95 1.61 -3.98
CA ILE A 18 -27.66 2.21 -2.68
C ILE A 18 -27.64 1.14 -1.57
N GLY A 19 -28.63 0.25 -1.54
CA GLY A 19 -28.72 -0.82 -0.54
C GLY A 19 -27.62 -1.87 -0.66
N GLU A 20 -27.09 -2.11 -1.87
CA GLU A 20 -25.95 -3.00 -2.10
C GLU A 20 -24.61 -2.39 -1.66
N ARG A 21 -24.42 -1.08 -1.88
CA ARG A 21 -23.12 -0.41 -1.68
C ARG A 21 -22.95 0.27 -0.34
N LEU A 22 -24.04 0.64 0.33
CA LEU A 22 -24.01 1.31 1.63
C LEU A 22 -24.49 0.35 2.73
N SER A 23 -23.97 0.52 3.95
CA SER A 23 -24.40 -0.30 5.07
C SER A 23 -25.83 0.04 5.51
N ALA A 24 -26.56 -0.97 6.00
CA ALA A 24 -27.92 -0.81 6.51
C ALA A 24 -28.02 0.15 7.71
N GLU A 25 -26.92 0.35 8.45
CA GLU A 25 -26.85 1.36 9.51
C GLU A 25 -26.83 2.80 8.97
N ALA A 26 -26.19 3.01 7.82
CA ALA A 26 -26.05 4.33 7.22
C ALA A 26 -27.34 4.76 6.50
N VAL A 27 -27.96 3.82 5.77
CA VAL A 27 -29.24 4.03 5.09
C VAL A 27 -30.18 2.88 5.46
N PRO A 28 -31.16 3.12 6.36
CA PRO A 28 -32.11 2.09 6.75
C PRO A 28 -32.97 1.65 5.55
N PRO A 29 -33.31 0.35 5.44
CA PRO A 29 -34.10 -0.17 4.33
C PRO A 29 -35.50 0.47 4.28
N ALA A 30 -36.07 0.82 5.43
CA ALA A 30 -37.36 1.52 5.52
C ALA A 30 -37.39 2.85 4.76
N VAL A 31 -36.26 3.58 4.70
CA VAL A 31 -36.17 4.84 3.95
C VAL A 31 -36.16 4.58 2.44
N LEU A 32 -35.45 3.52 2.01
CA LEU A 32 -35.42 3.11 0.60
C LEU A 32 -36.79 2.63 0.14
N GLU A 33 -37.45 1.78 0.93
CA GLU A 33 -38.81 1.29 0.65
C GLU A 33 -39.84 2.41 0.59
N ALA A 34 -39.74 3.42 1.46
CA ALA A 34 -40.62 4.59 1.44
C ALA A 34 -40.46 5.40 0.14
N VAL A 35 -39.22 5.58 -0.33
CA VAL A 35 -38.93 6.27 -1.60
C VAL A 35 -39.43 5.45 -2.79
N GLU A 36 -39.26 4.13 -2.78
CA GLU A 36 -39.81 3.27 -3.83
C GLU A 36 -41.34 3.30 -3.87
N LYS A 37 -42.00 3.18 -2.71
CA LYS A 37 -43.46 3.16 -2.62
C LYS A 37 -44.07 4.48 -3.11
N THR A 38 -43.53 5.61 -2.66
CA THR A 38 -43.98 6.93 -3.10
C THR A 38 -43.67 7.18 -4.58
N SER A 39 -42.56 6.65 -5.10
CA SER A 39 -42.24 6.70 -6.53
C SER A 39 -43.20 5.89 -7.40
N ARG A 40 -43.62 4.70 -6.95
CA ARG A 40 -44.63 3.88 -7.63
C ARG A 40 -45.98 4.58 -7.67
N ALA A 41 -46.44 5.10 -6.52
CA ALA A 41 -47.68 5.86 -6.43
C ALA A 41 -47.71 7.08 -7.38
N LEU A 42 -46.59 7.81 -7.47
CA LEU A 42 -46.46 8.94 -8.40
C LEU A 42 -46.48 8.52 -9.88
N ARG A 43 -45.98 7.32 -10.19
CA ARG A 43 -45.98 6.75 -11.54
C ARG A 43 -47.37 6.30 -11.97
N ASP A 44 -48.11 5.71 -11.04
CA ASP A 44 -49.47 5.20 -11.28
C ASP A 44 -50.47 6.34 -11.46
N ARG A 45 -50.33 7.41 -10.66
CA ARG A 45 -51.18 8.61 -10.79
C ARG A 45 -50.42 9.88 -10.40
N VAL A 46 -50.39 10.86 -11.30
CA VAL A 46 -49.73 12.15 -11.04
C VAL A 46 -50.67 13.06 -10.26
N LEU A 47 -50.62 12.97 -8.92
CA LEU A 47 -51.30 13.91 -8.01
C LEU A 47 -50.27 14.78 -7.29
N LYS A 48 -50.67 16.01 -6.97
CA LYS A 48 -49.87 16.93 -6.15
C LYS A 48 -49.50 16.33 -4.79
N SER A 49 -50.42 15.61 -4.15
CA SER A 49 -50.17 14.91 -2.87
C SER A 49 -49.12 13.79 -3.01
N HIS A 50 -49.12 13.05 -4.13
CA HIS A 50 -48.09 12.03 -4.41
C HIS A 50 -46.74 12.67 -4.73
N GLU A 51 -46.73 13.81 -5.41
CA GLU A 51 -45.52 14.58 -5.70
C GLU A 51 -44.89 15.13 -4.41
N GLU A 52 -45.70 15.70 -3.51
CA GLU A 52 -45.26 16.17 -2.19
C GLU A 52 -44.72 15.02 -1.33
N ALA A 53 -45.43 13.88 -1.28
CA ALA A 53 -44.99 12.69 -0.55
C ALA A 53 -43.67 12.12 -1.10
N PHE A 54 -43.52 12.05 -2.43
CA PHE A 54 -42.28 11.59 -3.06
C PHE A 54 -41.12 12.56 -2.79
N ASN A 55 -41.34 13.86 -2.90
CA ASN A 55 -40.33 14.86 -2.60
C ASN A 55 -39.87 14.79 -1.13
N ALA A 56 -40.80 14.57 -0.19
CA ALA A 56 -40.48 14.40 1.23
C ALA A 56 -39.63 13.15 1.49
N ALA A 57 -40.04 11.99 0.94
CA ALA A 57 -39.28 10.75 1.06
C ALA A 57 -37.89 10.87 0.41
N ARG A 58 -37.82 11.50 -0.76
CA ARG A 58 -36.56 11.77 -1.48
C ARG A 58 -35.62 12.63 -0.66
N ASN A 59 -36.11 13.72 -0.06
CA ASN A 59 -35.29 14.61 0.76
C ASN A 59 -34.76 13.88 2.00
N ALA A 60 -35.58 13.06 2.67
CA ALA A 60 -35.14 12.23 3.78
C ALA A 60 -34.02 11.25 3.39
N LEU A 61 -34.10 10.65 2.19
CA LEU A 61 -33.00 9.84 1.65
C LEU A 61 -31.75 10.66 1.37
N ILE A 62 -31.90 11.84 0.76
CA ILE A 62 -30.77 12.74 0.45
C ILE A 62 -30.02 13.14 1.72
N ASP A 63 -30.74 13.50 2.78
CA ASP A 63 -30.13 13.90 4.06
C ASP A 63 -29.27 12.78 4.66
N ARG A 64 -29.67 11.52 4.47
CA ARG A 64 -28.86 10.35 4.88
C ARG A 64 -27.67 10.12 3.95
N LEU A 65 -27.88 10.22 2.64
CA LEU A 65 -26.83 10.02 1.65
C LEU A 65 -25.68 11.02 1.79
N VAL A 66 -25.94 12.25 2.24
CA VAL A 66 -24.90 13.27 2.51
C VAL A 66 -23.83 12.75 3.46
N PHE A 67 -24.20 11.95 4.47
CA PHE A 67 -23.27 11.40 5.45
C PHE A 67 -22.81 9.97 5.11
N ALA A 68 -23.60 9.24 4.32
CA ALA A 68 -23.31 7.85 3.97
C ALA A 68 -22.37 7.72 2.77
N ASP A 69 -22.55 8.55 1.73
CA ASP A 69 -21.72 8.54 0.50
C ASP A 69 -20.84 9.81 0.42
N VAL A 70 -20.01 9.99 1.44
CA VAL A 70 -19.08 11.11 1.57
C VAL A 70 -18.16 11.21 0.35
N ASP A 71 -17.61 10.07 -0.08
CA ASP A 71 -16.63 9.99 -1.16
C ASP A 71 -17.31 9.98 -2.55
N SER A 72 -18.64 10.16 -2.60
CA SER A 72 -19.45 10.25 -3.84
C SER A 72 -19.37 9.02 -4.76
N VAL A 73 -18.98 7.86 -4.23
CA VAL A 73 -18.76 6.62 -5.00
C VAL A 73 -20.08 6.13 -5.61
N VAL A 74 -21.18 6.24 -4.86
CA VAL A 74 -22.51 5.83 -5.32
C VAL A 74 -23.05 6.86 -6.33
N ALA A 75 -22.92 8.15 -6.02
CA ALA A 75 -23.31 9.21 -6.95
C ALA A 75 -22.63 9.12 -8.31
N ASP A 76 -21.31 8.89 -8.33
CA ASP A 76 -20.50 8.87 -9.55
C ASP A 76 -20.84 7.64 -10.38
N SER A 77 -21.05 6.48 -9.73
CA SER A 77 -21.52 5.26 -10.39
C SER A 77 -22.89 5.44 -11.05
N ILE A 78 -23.84 6.08 -10.37
CA ILE A 78 -25.17 6.36 -10.93
C ILE A 78 -25.05 7.32 -12.10
N LEU A 79 -24.27 8.41 -11.97
CA LEU A 79 -24.11 9.38 -13.05
C LEU A 79 -23.45 8.75 -14.28
N ALA A 80 -22.44 7.90 -14.08
CA ALA A 80 -21.79 7.15 -15.16
C ALA A 80 -22.79 6.27 -15.92
N ASP A 81 -23.62 5.50 -15.21
CA ASP A 81 -24.66 4.67 -15.83
C ASP A 81 -25.71 5.52 -16.56
N LEU A 82 -26.14 6.65 -15.98
CA LEU A 82 -27.07 7.59 -16.64
C LEU A 82 -26.49 8.17 -17.93
N THR A 83 -25.21 8.54 -17.92
CA THR A 83 -24.52 9.03 -19.12
C THR A 83 -24.30 7.92 -20.16
N GLY A 84 -24.10 6.67 -19.72
CA GLY A 84 -24.03 5.51 -20.60
C GLY A 84 -25.35 5.25 -21.31
N LEU A 85 -26.47 5.32 -20.57
CA LEU A 85 -27.82 5.15 -21.08
C LEU A 85 -28.27 6.28 -22.04
N GLU A 86 -27.71 7.49 -21.92
CA GLU A 86 -27.92 8.59 -22.86
C GLU A 86 -27.15 8.39 -24.18
N GLY A 87 -26.00 7.70 -24.13
CA GLY A 87 -25.21 7.36 -25.32
C GLY A 87 -25.65 6.08 -26.03
N ASP A 88 -24.87 5.65 -27.04
CA ASP A 88 -25.17 4.48 -27.87
C ASP A 88 -24.99 3.12 -27.16
N ARG A 89 -24.52 3.13 -25.91
CA ARG A 89 -24.42 1.92 -25.07
C ARG A 89 -25.69 1.83 -24.22
N GLY A 90 -26.77 1.30 -24.80
CA GLY A 90 -28.06 1.08 -24.14
C GLY A 90 -28.05 0.08 -22.97
N VAL A 91 -26.93 -0.08 -22.27
CA VAL A 91 -26.72 -0.98 -21.15
C VAL A 91 -26.11 -0.20 -19.99
N ALA A 92 -26.88 -0.01 -18.92
CA ALA A 92 -26.34 0.42 -17.64
C ALA A 92 -25.49 -0.71 -17.05
N THR A 93 -24.31 -0.37 -16.53
CA THR A 93 -23.35 -1.36 -16.04
C THR A 93 -23.65 -1.82 -14.63
N ASN A 94 -24.11 -0.91 -13.75
CA ASN A 94 -24.43 -1.23 -12.36
C ASN A 94 -25.95 -1.19 -12.10
N MET A 95 -26.68 -0.25 -12.70
CA MET A 95 -28.14 -0.18 -12.56
C MET A 95 -28.86 -1.15 -13.50
N LYS A 96 -29.70 -2.03 -12.93
CA LYS A 96 -30.59 -2.90 -13.73
C LYS A 96 -31.85 -2.14 -14.13
N VAL A 97 -31.80 -1.42 -15.25
CA VAL A 97 -32.94 -0.66 -15.77
C VAL A 97 -33.22 -1.01 -17.23
N LYS A 98 -34.49 -0.96 -17.62
CA LYS A 98 -34.86 -1.00 -19.05
C LYS A 98 -34.37 0.31 -19.69
N PRO A 99 -33.65 0.25 -20.81
CA PRO A 99 -33.19 1.46 -21.47
C PRO A 99 -34.40 2.31 -21.89
N PRO A 100 -34.36 3.64 -21.68
CA PRO A 100 -35.42 4.52 -22.14
C PRO A 100 -35.42 4.59 -23.67
N TYR A 101 -36.53 5.06 -24.24
CA TYR A 101 -36.61 5.30 -25.69
C TYR A 101 -35.55 6.34 -26.12
N ARG A 102 -34.95 6.13 -27.30
CA ARG A 102 -33.94 7.04 -27.89
C ARG A 102 -34.54 8.44 -27.98
N ASP A 103 -33.76 9.44 -27.55
CA ASP A 103 -34.16 10.86 -27.56
C ASP A 103 -35.40 11.22 -26.73
N SER A 104 -35.73 10.42 -25.71
CA SER A 104 -36.80 10.77 -24.78
C SER A 104 -36.48 12.09 -24.04
N ALA A 105 -37.17 13.16 -24.43
CA ALA A 105 -36.99 14.50 -23.87
C ALA A 105 -37.02 14.57 -22.33
N PRO A 106 -37.89 13.84 -21.60
CA PRO A 106 -37.89 13.87 -20.14
C PRO A 106 -36.60 13.27 -19.54
N PHE A 107 -36.10 12.19 -20.14
CA PHE A 107 -34.88 11.51 -19.69
C PHE A 107 -33.64 12.35 -19.98
N VAL A 108 -33.51 12.90 -21.20
CA VAL A 108 -32.40 13.79 -21.56
C VAL A 108 -32.36 15.01 -20.64
N ARG A 109 -33.51 15.65 -20.37
CA ARG A 109 -33.60 16.76 -19.41
C ARG A 109 -33.17 16.37 -18.00
N TYR A 110 -33.53 15.17 -17.56
CA TYR A 110 -33.15 14.63 -16.25
C TYR A 110 -31.64 14.39 -16.17
N VAL A 111 -31.03 13.71 -17.15
CA VAL A 111 -29.57 13.46 -17.19
C VAL A 111 -28.78 14.77 -17.26
N ALA A 112 -29.21 15.72 -18.10
CA ALA A 112 -28.62 17.05 -18.17
C ALA A 112 -28.70 17.80 -16.83
N ALA A 113 -29.85 17.73 -16.15
CA ALA A 113 -30.01 18.35 -14.82
C ALA A 113 -29.14 17.69 -13.74
N ALA A 114 -29.03 16.35 -13.75
CA ALA A 114 -28.17 15.60 -12.85
C ALA A 114 -26.70 15.95 -13.07
N ARG A 115 -26.25 15.99 -14.33
CA ARG A 115 -24.88 16.38 -14.72
C ARG A 115 -24.56 17.82 -14.32
N LYS A 116 -25.46 18.76 -14.61
CA LYS A 116 -25.29 20.18 -14.21
C LYS A 116 -25.15 20.32 -12.70
N ALA A 117 -25.98 19.62 -11.93
CA ALA A 117 -25.90 19.65 -10.47
C ALA A 117 -24.61 19.02 -9.94
N HIS A 118 -24.17 17.89 -10.52
CA HIS A 118 -22.90 17.26 -10.15
C HIS A 118 -21.70 18.17 -10.45
N ASN A 119 -21.64 18.75 -11.65
CA ASN A 119 -20.58 19.67 -12.04
C ASN A 119 -20.54 20.92 -11.14
N ALA A 120 -21.71 21.48 -10.79
CA ALA A 120 -21.78 22.61 -9.88
C ALA A 120 -21.19 22.28 -8.49
N VAL A 121 -21.46 21.09 -7.96
CA VAL A 121 -20.87 20.62 -6.69
C VAL A 121 -19.37 20.47 -6.82
N MET A 122 -18.88 19.86 -7.90
CA MET A 122 -17.44 19.68 -8.12
C MET A 122 -16.70 21.02 -8.27
N LEU A 123 -17.28 21.99 -8.99
CA LEU A 123 -16.73 23.34 -9.10
C LEU A 123 -16.67 24.04 -7.75
N ALA A 124 -17.73 23.93 -6.94
CA ALA A 124 -17.76 24.51 -5.59
C ALA A 124 -16.71 23.86 -4.67
N LYS A 125 -16.60 22.53 -4.68
CA LYS A 125 -15.55 21.80 -3.95
C LYS A 125 -14.15 22.24 -4.37
N ASN A 126 -13.90 22.32 -5.67
CA ASN A 126 -12.61 22.76 -6.23
C ASN A 126 -12.26 24.20 -5.84
N ALA A 127 -13.22 25.12 -5.89
CA ALA A 127 -13.03 26.49 -5.44
C ALA A 127 -12.70 26.54 -3.94
N PHE A 128 -13.40 25.75 -3.12
CA PHE A 128 -13.16 25.66 -1.69
C PHE A 128 -11.78 25.09 -1.35
N VAL A 129 -11.33 24.03 -2.04
CA VAL A 129 -9.97 23.48 -1.91
C VAL A 129 -8.94 24.54 -2.32
N ARG A 130 -9.09 25.17 -3.48
CA ARG A 130 -8.16 26.19 -4.02
C ARG A 130 -7.94 27.34 -3.03
N SER A 131 -9.01 27.80 -2.38
CA SER A 131 -8.93 28.88 -1.38
C SER A 131 -8.07 28.52 -0.15
N ASN A 132 -7.92 27.22 0.14
CA ASN A 132 -7.24 26.70 1.34
C ASN A 132 -5.86 26.09 1.06
N LEU A 133 -5.34 26.11 -0.18
CA LEU A 133 -4.03 25.51 -0.50
C LEU A 133 -2.87 26.12 0.30
N ARG A 134 -2.94 27.41 0.64
CA ARG A 134 -1.91 28.09 1.46
C ARG A 134 -1.78 27.49 2.87
N LEU A 135 -2.86 26.93 3.42
CA LEU A 135 -2.84 26.24 4.70
C LEU A 135 -1.96 24.98 4.63
N VAL A 136 -2.07 24.23 3.52
CA VAL A 136 -1.28 23.01 3.30
C VAL A 136 0.21 23.34 3.28
N VAL A 137 0.62 24.36 2.52
CA VAL A 137 2.01 24.82 2.46
C VAL A 137 2.54 25.27 3.83
N ALA A 138 1.70 25.92 4.64
CA ALA A 138 2.10 26.34 5.99
C ALA A 138 2.33 25.15 6.94
N ILE A 139 1.55 24.07 6.80
CA ILE A 139 1.69 22.85 7.60
C ILE A 139 2.87 22.01 7.09
N ALA A 140 2.98 21.80 5.77
CA ALA A 140 4.01 20.98 5.13
C ALA A 140 5.42 21.49 5.40
N ARG A 141 5.62 22.82 5.48
CA ARG A 141 6.93 23.42 5.84
C ARG A 141 7.52 22.92 7.16
N ARG A 142 6.70 22.46 8.11
CA ARG A 142 7.19 21.88 9.38
C ARG A 142 7.83 20.50 9.20
N PHE A 143 7.54 19.83 8.09
CA PHE A 143 8.02 18.50 7.74
C PHE A 143 9.13 18.54 6.66
N ALA A 144 9.63 19.72 6.31
CA ALA A 144 10.63 19.90 5.25
C ALA A 144 12.00 19.26 5.55
N ARG A 145 12.24 18.75 6.77
CA ARG A 145 13.46 18.01 7.15
C ARG A 145 13.36 16.50 6.88
N SER A 146 12.26 16.02 6.32
CA SER A 146 12.12 14.63 5.88
C SER A 146 12.97 14.35 4.65
N SER A 147 13.19 13.07 4.32
CA SER A 147 13.84 12.68 3.05
C SER A 147 13.00 13.04 1.82
N ILE A 148 11.69 13.16 1.98
CA ILE A 148 10.74 13.47 0.91
C ILE A 148 10.78 14.97 0.59
N PRO A 149 10.83 15.37 -0.70
CA PRO A 149 10.85 16.77 -1.08
C PRO A 149 9.56 17.49 -0.69
N LEU A 150 9.67 18.79 -0.40
CA LEU A 150 8.54 19.59 0.07
C LEU A 150 7.34 19.60 -0.90
N GLN A 151 7.60 19.52 -2.21
CA GLN A 151 6.55 19.49 -3.23
C GLN A 151 5.66 18.27 -3.08
N ASP A 152 6.24 17.10 -2.82
CA ASP A 152 5.50 15.85 -2.64
C ASP A 152 4.70 15.87 -1.33
N LEU A 153 5.31 16.38 -0.25
CA LEU A 153 4.60 16.60 1.03
C LEU A 153 3.39 17.54 0.87
N ILE A 154 3.49 18.55 -0.02
CA ILE A 154 2.37 19.42 -0.34
C ILE A 154 1.29 18.64 -1.10
N GLN A 155 1.64 17.76 -2.03
CA GLN A 155 0.65 16.95 -2.76
C GLN A 155 -0.10 15.99 -1.84
N ASP A 156 0.60 15.27 -0.96
CA ASP A 156 -0.06 14.40 0.02
C ASP A 156 -0.91 15.21 1.01
N GLY A 157 -0.43 16.40 1.39
CA GLY A 157 -1.20 17.36 2.16
C GLY A 157 -2.47 17.83 1.44
N ASN A 158 -2.42 18.04 0.12
CA ASN A 158 -3.58 18.40 -0.69
C ASN A 158 -4.59 17.24 -0.75
N MET A 159 -4.12 15.98 -0.84
CA MET A 159 -4.99 14.80 -0.73
C MET A 159 -5.70 14.75 0.63
N GLY A 160 -4.99 15.08 1.71
CA GLY A 160 -5.58 15.23 3.04
C GLY A 160 -6.60 16.38 3.12
N LEU A 161 -6.33 17.51 2.48
CA LEU A 161 -7.24 18.65 2.41
C LEU A 161 -8.54 18.30 1.68
N MET A 162 -8.47 17.62 0.53
CA MET A 162 -9.67 17.20 -0.21
C MET A 162 -10.57 16.31 0.65
N LYS A 163 -9.99 15.31 1.34
CA LYS A 163 -10.74 14.47 2.30
C LYS A 163 -11.36 15.26 3.45
N ALA A 164 -10.69 16.32 3.90
CA ALA A 164 -11.24 17.21 4.92
C ALA A 164 -12.44 18.00 4.38
N VAL A 165 -12.38 18.49 3.13
CA VAL A 165 -13.50 19.21 2.50
C VAL A 165 -14.72 18.31 2.38
N ASP A 166 -14.55 17.07 1.93
CA ASP A 166 -15.66 16.14 1.75
C ASP A 166 -16.39 15.80 3.06
N ARG A 167 -15.66 15.79 4.18
CA ARG A 167 -16.17 15.42 5.51
C ARG A 167 -16.49 16.60 6.42
N PHE A 168 -16.35 17.83 5.94
CA PHE A 168 -16.53 19.01 6.77
C PHE A 168 -18.01 19.34 6.96
N ASP A 169 -18.44 19.41 8.22
CA ASP A 169 -19.79 19.82 8.59
C ASP A 169 -19.76 21.23 9.20
N PRO A 170 -20.33 22.24 8.51
CA PRO A 170 -20.34 23.62 9.00
C PRO A 170 -21.29 23.82 10.20
N THR A 171 -22.25 22.92 10.44
CA THR A 171 -23.24 23.07 11.53
C THR A 171 -22.63 22.89 12.91
N ARG A 172 -21.46 22.24 12.99
CA ARG A 172 -20.75 21.93 14.25
C ARG A 172 -20.02 23.11 14.88
N GLY A 173 -20.02 24.29 14.26
CA GLY A 173 -19.44 25.52 14.82
C GLY A 173 -17.90 25.56 14.87
N CYS A 174 -17.21 24.58 14.28
CA CYS A 174 -15.75 24.54 14.20
C CYS A 174 -15.25 25.22 12.92
N ARG A 175 -14.18 26.01 13.02
CA ARG A 175 -13.52 26.59 11.83
C ARG A 175 -12.91 25.49 10.97
N PHE A 176 -13.08 25.58 9.66
CA PHE A 176 -12.56 24.61 8.70
C PHE A 176 -11.04 24.37 8.85
N ALA A 177 -10.25 25.44 9.00
CA ALA A 177 -8.79 25.32 9.12
C ALA A 177 -8.34 24.45 10.30
N THR A 178 -9.06 24.49 11.43
CA THR A 178 -8.77 23.67 12.61
C THR A 178 -9.00 22.18 12.33
N TYR A 179 -10.08 21.87 11.63
CA TYR A 179 -10.43 20.51 11.22
C TYR A 179 -9.47 19.98 10.15
N ALA A 180 -9.25 20.76 9.09
CA ALA A 180 -8.38 20.41 7.97
C ALA A 180 -6.93 20.18 8.42
N ALA A 181 -6.44 20.93 9.41
CA ALA A 181 -5.08 20.77 9.91
C ALA A 181 -4.79 19.37 10.46
N TRP A 182 -5.79 18.64 10.97
CA TRP A 182 -5.62 17.25 11.40
C TRP A 182 -5.45 16.31 10.20
N TRP A 183 -6.34 16.41 9.21
CA TRP A 183 -6.29 15.60 7.99
C TRP A 183 -5.03 15.82 7.17
N ILE A 184 -4.60 17.09 7.03
CA ILE A 184 -3.35 17.45 6.34
C ILE A 184 -2.16 16.81 7.05
N ARG A 185 -2.06 16.94 8.39
CA ARG A 185 -0.97 16.31 9.16
C ARG A 185 -0.99 14.80 9.07
N TYR A 186 -2.18 14.19 9.12
CA TYR A 186 -2.33 12.74 8.99
C TYR A 186 -1.84 12.25 7.62
N ALA A 187 -2.28 12.89 6.54
CA ALA A 187 -1.87 12.53 5.18
C ALA A 187 -0.35 12.66 4.98
N ILE A 188 0.24 13.79 5.41
CA ILE A 188 1.68 14.02 5.33
C ILE A 188 2.46 12.99 6.16
N THR A 189 2.05 12.74 7.41
CA THR A 189 2.75 11.78 8.28
C THR A 189 2.67 10.36 7.72
N ARG A 190 1.53 10.00 7.12
CA ARG A 190 1.34 8.70 6.49
C ARG A 190 2.21 8.55 5.25
N ALA A 191 2.28 9.58 4.40
CA ALA A 191 3.15 9.59 3.23
C ALA A 191 4.63 9.45 3.59
N ILE A 192 5.08 10.18 4.62
CA ILE A 192 6.43 10.01 5.17
C ILE A 192 6.65 8.56 5.59
N VAL A 193 5.74 7.98 6.37
CA VAL A 193 5.88 6.58 6.79
C VAL A 193 5.93 5.60 5.60
N ASP A 194 5.13 5.84 4.57
CA ASP A 194 4.99 4.93 3.44
C ASP A 194 6.12 5.05 2.40
N THR A 195 6.77 6.23 2.27
CA THR A 195 7.70 6.56 1.17
C THR A 195 9.11 6.97 1.63
N ASP A 196 9.34 7.35 2.89
CA ASP A 196 10.64 7.85 3.40
C ASP A 196 11.76 6.78 3.39
N ARG A 197 11.45 5.52 3.07
CA ARG A 197 12.38 4.39 3.08
C ARG A 197 12.28 3.58 1.80
N SER A 198 13.44 3.15 1.30
CA SER A 198 13.54 2.28 0.11
C SER A 198 12.82 0.95 0.31
N VAL A 199 12.88 0.39 1.52
CA VAL A 199 12.10 -0.80 1.91
C VAL A 199 10.91 -0.35 2.75
N ARG A 200 9.70 -0.63 2.25
CA ARG A 200 8.46 -0.28 2.94
C ARG A 200 8.32 -1.07 4.24
N LEU A 201 8.07 -0.34 5.32
CA LEU A 201 7.83 -0.93 6.64
C LEU A 201 6.38 -0.71 7.09
N PRO A 202 5.76 -1.70 7.75
CA PRO A 202 4.43 -1.52 8.34
C PRO A 202 4.40 -0.42 9.43
N LEU A 203 3.27 0.30 9.51
CA LEU A 203 3.07 1.40 10.47
C LEU A 203 3.35 1.00 11.93
N HIS A 204 2.84 -0.16 12.36
CA HIS A 204 3.00 -0.63 13.75
C HIS A 204 4.47 -0.90 14.13
N MET A 205 5.32 -1.24 13.16
CA MET A 205 6.76 -1.40 13.39
C MET A 205 7.45 -0.05 13.55
N ILE A 206 7.07 0.94 12.75
CA ILE A 206 7.59 2.31 12.84
C ILE A 206 7.18 2.96 14.15
N ASP A 207 5.94 2.76 14.59
CA ASP A 207 5.45 3.26 15.88
C ASP A 207 6.22 2.64 17.05
N ALA A 208 6.50 1.34 17.00
CA ALA A 208 7.35 0.66 17.97
C ALA A 208 8.78 1.23 17.97
N CYS A 209 9.38 1.43 16.80
CA CYS A 209 10.72 2.03 16.66
C CYS A 209 10.77 3.47 17.22
N LYS A 210 9.75 4.30 16.93
CA LYS A 210 9.63 5.65 17.51
C LYS A 210 9.50 5.61 19.04
N LYS A 211 8.77 4.64 19.59
CA LYS A 211 8.62 4.44 21.04
C LYS A 211 9.97 4.07 21.68
N VAL A 212 10.71 3.13 21.08
CA VAL A 212 12.04 2.73 21.54
C VAL A 212 13.03 3.89 21.44
N ASN A 213 13.08 4.61 20.32
CA ASN A 213 13.97 5.77 20.15
C ASN A 213 13.64 6.92 21.11
N ARG A 214 12.36 7.11 21.43
CA ARG A 214 11.97 8.08 22.45
C ARG A 214 12.47 7.66 23.83
N ALA A 215 12.26 6.41 24.22
CA ALA A 215 12.76 5.88 25.49
C ALA A 215 14.30 5.97 25.54
N ARG A 216 14.99 5.63 24.45
CA ARG A 216 16.45 5.75 24.34
C ARG A 216 16.92 7.17 24.65
N ARG A 217 16.33 8.19 24.00
CA ARG A 217 16.64 9.60 24.25
C ARG A 217 16.32 10.04 25.68
N GLU A 218 15.20 9.57 26.23
CA GLU A 218 14.82 9.87 27.62
C GLU A 218 15.84 9.28 28.61
N TYR A 219 16.33 8.06 28.37
CA TYR A 219 17.40 7.44 29.16
C TYR A 219 18.75 8.16 29.02
N GLU A 220 19.15 8.51 27.80
CA GLU A 220 20.38 9.26 27.54
C GLU A 220 20.39 10.60 28.28
N VAL A 221 19.25 11.30 28.32
CA VAL A 221 19.11 12.56 29.06
C VAL A 221 19.17 12.36 30.57
N MET A 222 18.59 11.28 31.09
CA MET A 222 18.52 11.01 32.54
C MET A 222 19.83 10.48 33.12
N TYR A 223 20.51 9.58 32.39
CA TYR A 223 21.67 8.83 32.90
C TYR A 223 22.98 9.17 32.20
N GLY A 224 22.96 9.97 31.13
CA GLY A 224 24.16 10.38 30.40
C GLY A 224 24.87 9.26 29.63
N ARG A 225 24.25 8.08 29.51
CA ARG A 225 24.78 6.91 28.79
C ARG A 225 23.73 6.31 27.86
N THR A 226 24.19 5.57 26.85
CA THR A 226 23.30 4.79 25.98
C THR A 226 22.70 3.62 26.78
N PRO A 227 21.37 3.41 26.75
CA PRO A 227 20.73 2.32 27.49
C PRO A 227 20.96 0.96 26.82
N THR A 228 20.95 -0.09 27.65
CA THR A 228 21.00 -1.48 27.19
C THR A 228 19.62 -1.94 26.67
N ASP A 229 19.59 -3.01 25.87
CA ASP A 229 18.34 -3.53 25.31
C ASP A 229 17.39 -4.07 26.39
N GLU A 230 17.92 -4.56 27.51
CA GLU A 230 17.14 -5.00 28.68
C GLU A 230 16.46 -3.83 29.39
N GLU A 231 17.17 -2.71 29.56
CA GLU A 231 16.63 -1.48 30.15
C GLU A 231 15.54 -0.89 29.23
N LEU A 232 15.76 -0.91 27.91
CA LEU A 232 14.77 -0.46 26.93
C LEU A 232 13.53 -1.36 26.89
N SER A 233 13.71 -2.68 26.99
CA SER A 233 12.62 -3.66 27.10
C SER A 233 11.75 -3.36 28.32
N SER A 234 12.38 -3.19 29.48
CA SER A 234 11.71 -2.89 30.75
C SER A 234 10.95 -1.57 30.70
N ALA A 235 11.52 -0.53 30.08
CA ALA A 235 10.88 0.78 29.95
C ALA A 235 9.74 0.82 28.93
N THR A 236 9.84 0.07 27.83
CA THR A 236 8.88 0.16 26.72
C THR A 236 7.84 -0.95 26.70
N GLY A 237 8.08 -2.06 27.41
CA GLY A 237 7.25 -3.27 27.42
C GLY A 237 7.34 -4.09 26.14
N ILE A 238 8.42 -3.93 25.36
CA ILE A 238 8.65 -4.65 24.09
C ILE A 238 9.73 -5.71 24.36
N SER A 239 9.54 -6.95 23.88
CA SER A 239 10.52 -8.02 24.11
C SER A 239 11.91 -7.69 23.57
N MET A 240 12.95 -8.15 24.26
CA MET A 240 14.35 -7.92 23.91
C MET A 240 14.67 -8.40 22.49
N GLU A 241 14.26 -9.61 22.12
CA GLU A 241 14.45 -10.15 20.76
C GLU A 241 13.81 -9.26 19.68
N ARG A 242 12.69 -8.62 20.01
CA ARG A 242 12.00 -7.72 19.09
C ARG A 242 12.73 -6.40 18.98
N ILE A 243 13.30 -5.88 20.06
CA ILE A 243 14.16 -4.68 20.06
C ILE A 243 15.43 -4.95 19.24
N GLN A 244 16.09 -6.09 19.44
CA GLN A 244 17.27 -6.49 18.68
C GLN A 244 16.99 -6.62 17.18
N ARG A 245 15.91 -7.32 16.80
CA ARG A 245 15.47 -7.40 15.40
C ARG A 245 15.15 -6.01 14.83
N MET A 246 14.51 -5.15 15.61
CA MET A 246 14.25 -3.77 15.20
C MET A 246 15.54 -2.97 15.01
N SER A 247 16.54 -3.19 15.87
CA SER A 247 17.84 -2.52 15.79
C SER A 247 18.57 -2.88 14.50
N TRP A 248 18.70 -4.18 14.20
CA TRP A 248 19.37 -4.65 12.98
C TRP A 248 18.63 -4.31 11.68
N SER A 249 17.30 -4.40 11.67
CA SER A 249 16.54 -4.28 10.42
C SER A 249 16.02 -2.87 10.11
N LEU A 250 16.01 -1.93 11.06
CA LEU A 250 15.28 -0.65 10.90
C LEU A 250 16.13 0.61 11.11
N ILE A 251 17.32 0.51 11.72
CA ILE A 251 18.14 1.67 12.06
C ILE A 251 18.98 2.12 10.87
N ASP A 252 19.55 1.20 10.10
CA ASP A 252 20.39 1.56 8.97
C ASP A 252 19.54 1.82 7.72
N GLN A 253 19.51 3.07 7.28
CA GLN A 253 19.06 3.37 5.93
C GLN A 253 20.04 2.68 4.96
N PRO A 254 19.53 2.05 3.88
CA PRO A 254 20.39 1.41 2.91
C PRO A 254 21.37 2.44 2.34
N LEU A 255 22.66 2.08 2.32
CA LEU A 255 23.70 2.91 1.74
C LEU A 255 23.61 2.86 0.21
N SER A 256 23.96 3.96 -0.44
CA SER A 256 24.09 3.98 -1.89
C SER A 256 25.32 3.20 -2.31
N LEU A 257 25.19 2.36 -3.33
CA LEU A 257 26.32 1.65 -3.95
C LEU A 257 27.29 2.61 -4.67
N SER A 258 26.83 3.80 -5.03
CA SER A 258 27.65 4.86 -5.60
C SER A 258 28.43 5.67 -4.57
N LEU A 259 28.28 5.38 -3.27
CA LEU A 259 29.05 6.05 -2.23
C LEU A 259 30.55 5.72 -2.44
N PRO A 260 31.45 6.71 -2.47
CA PRO A 260 32.88 6.45 -2.60
C PRO A 260 33.37 5.65 -1.40
N ALA A 261 34.09 4.56 -1.66
CA ALA A 261 34.67 3.70 -0.63
C ALA A 261 35.98 4.30 -0.08
N THR A 262 36.75 4.97 -0.94
CA THR A 262 38.05 5.57 -0.61
C THR A 262 37.98 7.09 -0.63
N ARG A 263 38.84 7.76 0.14
CA ARG A 263 38.90 9.23 0.23
C ARG A 263 39.21 9.92 -1.11
N ASP A 264 39.93 9.24 -1.99
CA ASP A 264 40.31 9.73 -3.32
C ASP A 264 39.17 9.66 -4.34
N GLY A 265 38.06 8.99 -4.01
CA GLY A 265 36.85 8.95 -4.83
C GLY A 265 36.92 8.10 -6.10
N GLU A 266 38.05 7.42 -6.36
CA GLU A 266 38.22 6.59 -7.57
C GLU A 266 37.47 5.25 -7.51
N SER A 267 37.20 4.73 -6.31
CA SER A 267 36.48 3.47 -6.10
C SER A 267 35.17 3.71 -5.34
N SER A 268 34.09 3.15 -5.88
CA SER A 268 32.77 3.14 -5.26
C SER A 268 32.55 1.89 -4.42
N LEU A 269 31.56 1.93 -3.53
CA LEU A 269 31.14 0.76 -2.75
C LEU A 269 30.75 -0.42 -3.65
N ALA A 270 30.16 -0.13 -4.82
CA ALA A 270 29.83 -1.14 -5.83
C ALA A 270 31.05 -1.94 -6.29
N ASP A 271 32.20 -1.29 -6.47
CA ASP A 271 33.42 -1.91 -6.99
C ASP A 271 34.07 -2.88 -5.98
N THR A 272 33.74 -2.71 -4.69
CA THR A 272 34.23 -3.58 -3.61
C THR A 272 33.34 -4.80 -3.36
N LEU A 273 32.12 -4.79 -3.90
CA LEU A 273 31.12 -5.81 -3.60
C LEU A 273 31.34 -7.04 -4.49
N VAL A 274 31.63 -8.18 -3.87
CA VAL A 274 31.80 -9.47 -4.58
C VAL A 274 30.43 -10.09 -4.87
N ASP A 275 30.23 -10.53 -6.12
CA ASP A 275 29.04 -11.30 -6.50
C ASP A 275 29.20 -12.77 -6.06
N ALA A 276 28.60 -13.11 -4.92
CA ALA A 276 28.61 -14.48 -4.38
C ALA A 276 27.69 -15.46 -5.13
N SER A 277 26.89 -14.98 -6.09
CA SER A 277 25.99 -15.84 -6.87
C SER A 277 26.64 -16.44 -8.11
N GLN A 278 27.73 -15.83 -8.57
CA GLN A 278 28.50 -16.33 -9.71
C GLN A 278 29.58 -17.29 -9.24
N ALA A 279 29.62 -18.44 -9.90
CA ALA A 279 30.73 -19.37 -9.74
C ALA A 279 32.01 -18.67 -10.18
N THR A 280 33.06 -18.82 -9.39
CA THR A 280 34.38 -18.28 -9.75
C THR A 280 34.94 -19.03 -10.97
N PRO A 281 35.83 -18.42 -11.77
CA PRO A 281 36.47 -19.12 -12.88
C PRO A 281 37.18 -20.41 -12.45
N TYR A 282 37.69 -20.46 -11.22
CA TYR A 282 38.29 -21.66 -10.62
C TYR A 282 37.23 -22.75 -10.40
N GLU A 283 36.11 -22.43 -9.78
CA GLU A 283 35.01 -23.38 -9.58
C GLU A 283 34.44 -23.90 -10.91
N LEU A 284 34.35 -23.03 -11.92
CA LEU A 284 33.95 -23.44 -13.27
C LEU A 284 34.96 -24.39 -13.89
N MET A 285 36.26 -24.10 -13.77
CA MET A 285 37.33 -24.99 -14.26
C MET A 285 37.31 -26.33 -13.54
N ASP A 286 37.20 -26.34 -12.21
CA ASP A 286 37.13 -27.56 -11.41
C ASP A 286 35.89 -28.38 -11.79
N SER A 287 34.75 -27.73 -12.01
CA SER A 287 33.54 -28.42 -12.47
C SER A 287 33.67 -29.00 -13.88
N ALA A 288 34.41 -28.34 -14.78
CA ALA A 288 34.67 -28.81 -16.13
C ALA A 288 35.67 -29.99 -16.12
N LEU A 289 36.76 -29.88 -15.37
CA LEU A 289 37.72 -30.97 -15.16
C LEU A 289 37.06 -32.20 -14.54
N LEU A 290 36.15 -31.99 -13.59
CA LEU A 290 35.36 -33.06 -12.99
C LEU A 290 34.44 -33.72 -14.03
N GLN A 291 33.80 -32.93 -14.90
CA GLN A 291 32.97 -33.46 -15.98
C GLN A 291 33.78 -34.27 -16.99
N ASP A 292 34.94 -33.78 -17.41
CA ASP A 292 35.84 -34.49 -18.34
C ASP A 292 36.32 -35.81 -17.73
N ALA A 293 36.74 -35.80 -16.46
CA ALA A 293 37.14 -37.00 -15.74
C ALA A 293 35.97 -38.01 -15.60
N LEU A 294 34.74 -37.51 -15.40
CA LEU A 294 33.55 -38.38 -15.39
C LEU A 294 33.29 -39.00 -16.76
N LEU A 295 33.43 -38.24 -17.85
CA LEU A 295 33.29 -38.74 -19.22
C LEU A 295 34.32 -39.82 -19.54
N GLU A 296 35.59 -39.63 -19.16
CA GLU A 296 36.64 -40.66 -19.30
C GLU A 296 36.33 -41.94 -18.54
N VAL A 297 35.67 -41.84 -17.38
CA VAL A 297 35.20 -43.01 -16.64
C VAL A 297 34.06 -43.68 -17.40
N PHE A 298 33.08 -42.92 -17.90
CA PHE A 298 31.95 -43.45 -18.66
C PHE A 298 32.37 -44.14 -19.97
N ASP A 299 33.40 -43.68 -20.65
CA ASP A 299 33.93 -44.30 -21.88
C ASP A 299 34.50 -45.71 -21.64
N LYS A 300 34.94 -45.99 -20.41
CA LYS A 300 35.44 -47.32 -19.99
C LYS A 300 34.32 -48.28 -19.59
N LEU A 301 33.07 -47.80 -19.49
CA LEU A 301 31.91 -48.62 -19.12
C LEU A 301 31.24 -49.24 -20.35
N SER A 302 30.52 -50.34 -20.10
CA SER A 302 29.58 -50.84 -21.12
C SER A 302 28.50 -49.79 -21.39
N PRO A 303 28.04 -49.60 -22.65
CA PRO A 303 27.02 -48.62 -22.99
C PRO A 303 25.75 -48.75 -22.14
N MET A 304 25.39 -49.98 -21.76
CA MET A 304 24.24 -50.25 -20.89
C MET A 304 24.48 -49.80 -19.43
N GLU A 305 25.70 -49.97 -18.91
CA GLU A 305 26.05 -49.57 -17.54
C GLU A 305 26.20 -48.05 -17.41
N ALA A 306 26.76 -47.38 -18.43
CA ALA A 306 26.87 -45.94 -18.48
C ALA A 306 25.49 -45.26 -18.51
N ASP A 307 24.55 -45.77 -19.32
CA ASP A 307 23.19 -45.24 -19.42
C ASP A 307 22.39 -45.41 -18.11
N ILE A 308 22.55 -46.55 -17.42
CA ILE A 308 21.98 -46.78 -16.08
C ILE A 308 22.49 -45.74 -15.07
N LEU A 309 23.79 -45.43 -15.08
CA LEU A 309 24.39 -44.47 -14.14
C LEU A 309 24.05 -43.01 -14.49
N ARG A 310 24.01 -42.64 -15.77
CA ARG A 310 23.59 -41.30 -16.22
C ARG A 310 22.17 -40.99 -15.78
N LYS A 311 21.23 -41.93 -15.99
CA LYS A 311 19.83 -41.82 -15.53
C LYS A 311 19.69 -41.84 -14.01
N ARG A 312 20.60 -42.50 -13.29
CA ARG A 312 20.56 -42.54 -11.82
C ARG A 312 21.03 -41.23 -11.19
N VAL A 313 22.07 -40.62 -11.76
CA VAL A 313 22.70 -39.38 -11.25
C VAL A 313 22.09 -38.13 -11.89
N GLY A 314 21.37 -38.27 -13.01
CA GLY A 314 20.79 -37.14 -13.73
C GLY A 314 21.82 -36.33 -14.51
N LEU A 315 22.74 -37.03 -15.19
CA LEU A 315 23.79 -36.41 -16.01
C LEU A 315 23.28 -36.14 -17.44
N ASP A 316 23.94 -35.23 -18.16
CA ASP A 316 23.61 -34.86 -19.56
C ASP A 316 22.19 -34.30 -19.76
N GLY A 317 21.58 -33.74 -18.71
CA GLY A 317 20.23 -33.18 -18.78
C GLY A 317 19.09 -34.21 -18.65
N GLU A 318 19.41 -35.47 -18.39
CA GLU A 318 18.43 -36.50 -18.04
C GLU A 318 17.93 -36.32 -16.59
N PRO A 319 16.64 -36.57 -16.29
CA PRO A 319 16.14 -36.53 -14.93
C PRO A 319 16.67 -37.70 -14.10
N GLU A 320 16.90 -37.47 -12.80
CA GLU A 320 17.24 -38.54 -11.85
C GLU A 320 16.09 -39.56 -11.73
N LEU A 321 16.38 -40.83 -12.02
CA LEU A 321 15.45 -41.95 -11.93
C LEU A 321 15.72 -42.86 -10.72
N THR A 322 14.65 -43.42 -10.16
CA THR A 322 14.75 -44.40 -9.08
C THR A 322 15.21 -45.77 -9.60
N LEU A 323 15.85 -46.57 -8.75
CA LEU A 323 16.29 -47.93 -9.11
C LEU A 323 15.14 -48.82 -9.65
N LYS A 324 13.91 -48.55 -9.19
CA LYS A 324 12.71 -49.28 -9.62
C LYS A 324 12.30 -48.87 -11.05
N GLU A 325 12.33 -47.58 -11.35
CA GLU A 325 12.01 -47.05 -12.69
C GLU A 325 13.08 -47.47 -13.71
N ILE A 326 14.36 -47.41 -13.34
CA ILE A 326 15.45 -47.92 -14.17
C ILE A 326 15.27 -49.45 -14.38
N GLY A 327 14.83 -50.19 -13.37
CA GLY A 327 14.51 -51.63 -13.46
C GLY A 327 13.44 -51.95 -14.47
N ALA A 328 12.39 -51.14 -14.49
CA ALA A 328 11.32 -51.27 -15.48
C ALA A 328 11.83 -51.01 -16.91
N ASN A 329 12.71 -50.01 -17.10
CA ASN A 329 13.24 -49.64 -18.42
C ASN A 329 14.13 -50.73 -19.05
N TYR A 330 14.95 -51.42 -18.26
CA TYR A 330 15.85 -52.48 -18.74
C TYR A 330 15.33 -53.91 -18.50
N SER A 331 14.10 -54.07 -18.00
CA SER A 331 13.54 -55.37 -17.58
C SER A 331 14.43 -56.14 -16.60
N LEU A 332 15.08 -55.41 -15.69
CA LEU A 332 15.97 -55.95 -14.66
C LEU A 332 15.34 -55.77 -13.27
N SER A 333 15.59 -56.73 -12.38
CA SER A 333 15.22 -56.58 -10.97
C SER A 333 15.92 -55.35 -10.35
N ARG A 334 15.23 -54.67 -9.45
CA ARG A 334 15.78 -53.54 -8.65
C ARG A 334 17.14 -53.90 -8.04
N GLU A 335 17.26 -55.11 -7.47
CA GLU A 335 18.50 -55.54 -6.82
C GLU A 335 19.64 -55.76 -7.83
N ARG A 336 19.31 -56.15 -9.06
CA ARG A 336 20.31 -56.31 -10.13
C ARG A 336 20.94 -54.97 -10.52
N ILE A 337 20.16 -53.90 -10.60
CA ILE A 337 20.67 -52.55 -10.86
C ILE A 337 21.51 -52.05 -9.69
N ARG A 338 21.08 -52.33 -8.46
CA ARG A 338 21.85 -52.00 -7.25
C ARG A 338 23.23 -52.67 -7.24
N GLN A 339 23.29 -53.95 -7.65
CA GLN A 339 24.54 -54.69 -7.79
C GLN A 339 25.45 -54.13 -8.90
N LEU A 340 24.88 -53.71 -10.03
CA LEU A 340 25.64 -53.08 -11.12
C LEU A 340 26.23 -51.74 -10.67
N GLN A 341 25.46 -50.92 -9.95
CA GLN A 341 25.94 -49.66 -9.38
C GLN A 341 27.07 -49.89 -8.37
N SER A 342 26.88 -50.75 -7.37
CA SER A 342 27.85 -50.97 -6.29
C SER A 342 29.15 -51.60 -6.79
N ARG A 343 29.07 -52.58 -7.69
CA ARG A 343 30.25 -53.22 -8.29
C ARG A 343 31.13 -52.20 -9.03
N ARG A 344 30.51 -51.23 -9.71
CA ARG A 344 31.22 -50.24 -10.54
C ARG A 344 31.71 -49.04 -9.76
N CYS A 345 30.96 -48.54 -8.79
CA CYS A 345 31.49 -47.55 -7.83
C CYS A 345 32.73 -48.10 -7.12
N ALA A 346 32.72 -49.37 -6.72
CA ALA A 346 33.88 -50.01 -6.09
C ALA A 346 35.06 -50.25 -7.05
N SER A 347 34.82 -50.49 -8.35
CA SER A 347 35.92 -50.62 -9.32
C SER A 347 36.51 -49.26 -9.71
N SER A 348 35.67 -48.23 -9.86
CA SER A 348 36.09 -46.86 -10.13
C SER A 348 36.92 -46.30 -8.98
N ALA A 349 36.47 -46.50 -7.73
CA ALA A 349 37.23 -46.14 -6.53
C ALA A 349 38.59 -46.83 -6.45
N ARG A 350 38.74 -48.07 -6.94
CA ARG A 350 40.03 -48.77 -6.96
C ARG A 350 40.99 -48.23 -8.01
N SER A 351 40.49 -47.82 -9.18
CA SER A 351 41.32 -47.14 -10.19
C SER A 351 41.69 -45.70 -9.82
N SER A 352 40.91 -45.03 -8.97
CA SER A 352 41.15 -43.64 -8.52
C SER A 352 41.77 -43.52 -7.12
N SER A 353 41.87 -44.61 -6.35
CA SER A 353 42.41 -44.63 -4.96
C SER A 353 43.92 -44.34 -4.80
N ALA A 354 44.57 -43.78 -5.82
CA ALA A 354 45.79 -43.01 -5.59
C ALA A 354 45.50 -41.58 -5.05
N ALA A 355 44.24 -41.16 -4.92
CA ALA A 355 43.88 -39.89 -4.27
C ALA A 355 42.62 -40.02 -3.37
N SER A 356 42.89 -40.16 -2.07
CA SER A 356 42.18 -39.66 -0.88
C SER A 356 40.64 -39.69 -0.75
N SER A 357 40.23 -40.55 0.20
CA SER A 357 39.10 -40.47 1.14
C SER A 357 37.71 -40.07 0.64
N CYS A 358 36.75 -41.00 0.76
CA CYS A 358 35.43 -40.69 1.28
C CYS A 358 34.90 -41.89 2.07
N ASN A 359 34.91 -41.72 3.39
CA ASN A 359 34.13 -42.52 4.33
C ASN A 359 32.74 -41.89 4.47
N SER A 360 31.79 -42.75 4.85
CA SER A 360 30.48 -42.49 5.48
C SER A 360 29.31 -41.98 4.62
N SER A 361 28.37 -42.89 4.37
CA SER A 361 27.04 -42.84 4.99
C SER A 361 26.33 -44.18 4.76
N SER A 362 26.30 -45.00 5.80
CA SER A 362 25.43 -46.17 5.89
C SER A 362 24.03 -45.72 6.29
N ASP A 363 23.03 -46.38 5.69
CA ASP A 363 21.65 -46.56 6.17
C ASP A 363 20.80 -45.33 6.55
N GLU A 364 19.87 -44.94 5.66
CA GLU A 364 18.56 -44.40 6.06
C GLU A 364 17.45 -44.79 5.05
N PRO A 365 16.18 -44.97 5.49
CA PRO A 365 15.09 -45.49 4.68
C PRO A 365 14.33 -44.40 3.90
N ASP A 366 13.73 -44.81 2.78
CA ASP A 366 12.69 -44.15 1.96
C ASP A 366 12.53 -42.62 2.13
N HIS A 367 13.22 -41.85 1.27
CA HIS A 367 12.90 -40.45 1.04
C HIS A 367 11.80 -40.29 -0.03
N GLU A 368 10.66 -39.74 0.37
CA GLU A 368 9.72 -39.03 -0.51
C GLU A 368 10.43 -37.93 -1.32
N PRO A 369 9.90 -37.50 -2.48
CA PRO A 369 10.60 -36.60 -3.39
C PRO A 369 10.92 -35.27 -2.69
N VAL A 370 12.21 -35.01 -2.49
CA VAL A 370 12.73 -33.75 -1.97
C VAL A 370 12.48 -32.64 -3.00
N ALA A 371 11.71 -31.63 -2.60
CA ALA A 371 11.50 -30.43 -3.41
C ALA A 371 12.84 -29.71 -3.67
N PRO A 372 13.03 -29.11 -4.86
CA PRO A 372 14.31 -28.50 -5.24
C PRO A 372 14.69 -27.32 -4.32
N PRO A 373 16.00 -27.01 -4.19
CA PRO A 373 16.48 -25.96 -3.30
C PRO A 373 15.92 -24.58 -3.67
N ARG A 374 15.75 -23.73 -2.66
CA ARG A 374 15.01 -22.46 -2.70
C ARG A 374 15.55 -21.39 -3.69
N GLY A 375 16.65 -21.64 -4.40
CA GLY A 375 17.16 -20.79 -5.48
C GLY A 375 16.52 -21.04 -6.86
N ALA A 376 16.02 -22.26 -7.13
CA ALA A 376 15.47 -22.61 -8.45
C ALA A 376 13.99 -22.20 -8.64
N ARG A 377 13.33 -21.70 -7.57
CA ARG A 377 11.92 -21.30 -7.61
C ARG A 377 11.66 -19.96 -8.28
N LEU A 378 12.65 -19.07 -8.42
CA LEU A 378 12.44 -17.76 -9.06
C LEU A 378 12.54 -17.82 -10.60
N ALA A 379 13.46 -18.61 -11.15
CA ALA A 379 13.59 -18.74 -12.61
C ALA A 379 12.38 -19.46 -13.25
N ALA A 380 11.82 -20.47 -12.59
CA ALA A 380 10.65 -21.20 -13.07
C ALA A 380 9.32 -20.42 -12.94
N LEU A 381 9.24 -19.42 -12.06
CA LEU A 381 8.04 -18.59 -11.86
C LEU A 381 7.92 -17.45 -12.89
N VAL A 382 9.06 -16.97 -13.42
CA VAL A 382 9.08 -15.98 -14.49
C VAL A 382 8.81 -16.64 -15.85
N ALA A 383 9.38 -17.82 -16.12
CA ALA A 383 9.18 -18.53 -17.38
C ALA A 383 7.74 -19.07 -17.57
N ARG A 384 7.05 -19.43 -16.48
CA ARG A 384 5.65 -19.92 -16.55
C ARG A 384 4.60 -18.81 -16.66
N ARG A 385 4.96 -17.54 -16.44
CA ARG A 385 4.01 -16.42 -16.46
C ARG A 385 3.89 -15.72 -17.82
N CYS A 386 4.84 -15.94 -18.74
CA CYS A 386 4.79 -15.39 -20.10
C CYS A 386 4.08 -16.31 -21.12
N ALA A 387 3.80 -17.57 -20.81
CA ALA A 387 3.20 -18.54 -21.75
C ALA A 387 1.68 -18.76 -21.60
N ARG A 388 0.95 -17.90 -20.86
CA ARG A 388 -0.52 -17.90 -20.82
C ARG A 388 -1.11 -16.51 -20.92
N VAL A 389 -0.95 -15.90 -22.09
CA VAL A 389 -1.80 -14.82 -22.59
C VAL A 389 -2.03 -15.17 -24.06
N SER A 390 -3.17 -15.74 -24.45
CA SER A 390 -4.36 -15.02 -24.95
C SER A 390 -5.55 -16.02 -25.15
N PRO A 391 -6.73 -15.61 -25.68
CA PRO A 391 -7.92 -15.32 -24.88
C PRO A 391 -9.10 -16.27 -25.16
N SER A 392 -9.90 -16.63 -24.15
CA SER A 392 -11.26 -17.13 -24.43
C SER A 392 -12.23 -16.97 -23.26
N SER A 393 -13.31 -16.24 -23.58
CA SER A 393 -14.70 -16.41 -23.14
C SER A 393 -15.02 -16.68 -21.67
N SER A 394 -15.56 -15.63 -21.05
CA SER A 394 -16.74 -15.62 -20.18
C SER A 394 -17.51 -16.94 -19.98
N ARG A 395 -17.60 -17.39 -18.72
CA ARG A 395 -18.83 -17.55 -17.91
C ARG A 395 -18.54 -18.50 -16.74
N ASP A 396 -19.20 -18.21 -15.61
CA ASP A 396 -19.40 -19.08 -14.45
C ASP A 396 -18.20 -19.46 -13.58
N ALA A 397 -18.10 -18.79 -12.42
CA ALA A 397 -17.93 -19.45 -11.12
C ALA A 397 -17.94 -18.42 -9.98
N ASN A 398 -19.12 -17.89 -9.69
CA ASN A 398 -19.41 -17.34 -8.36
C ASN A 398 -19.95 -18.50 -7.51
N ARG A 399 -19.14 -19.04 -6.59
CA ARG A 399 -19.59 -19.74 -5.38
C ARG A 399 -18.38 -20.22 -4.58
N ARG A 400 -18.48 -20.01 -3.26
CA ARG A 400 -17.61 -20.47 -2.16
C ARG A 400 -16.44 -19.52 -1.84
N CYS A 401 -16.71 -18.62 -0.90
CA CYS A 401 -15.99 -18.54 0.36
C CYS A 401 -16.83 -17.68 1.32
N ALA A 402 -17.78 -18.34 1.98
CA ALA A 402 -18.46 -17.83 3.17
C ALA A 402 -17.72 -18.38 4.39
N GLY A 403 -17.45 -17.50 5.36
CA GLY A 403 -17.15 -17.85 6.75
C GLY A 403 -15.68 -18.07 7.08
N ILE A 404 -15.04 -17.06 7.69
CA ILE A 404 -14.75 -17.03 9.14
C ILE A 404 -14.66 -15.54 9.51
N GLY A 405 -15.46 -15.13 10.50
CA GLY A 405 -15.52 -13.76 10.98
C GLY A 405 -14.39 -13.44 11.96
N ASP A 406 -14.10 -12.14 12.08
CA ASP A 406 -13.78 -11.55 13.37
C ASP A 406 -14.28 -10.11 13.42
N VAL A 407 -15.35 -9.94 14.21
CA VAL A 407 -15.95 -8.68 14.59
C VAL A 407 -15.31 -8.27 15.91
N LYS A 408 -14.64 -7.11 15.94
CA LYS A 408 -14.63 -6.12 17.04
C LYS A 408 -13.46 -5.15 16.86
N GLN A 409 -13.67 -3.99 16.23
CA GLN A 409 -12.93 -2.75 16.52
C GLN A 409 -13.48 -1.51 15.78
N VAL A 410 -14.77 -1.20 15.88
CA VAL A 410 -15.29 0.12 15.41
C VAL A 410 -16.06 0.90 16.51
N ALA A 411 -16.30 0.30 17.68
CA ALA A 411 -16.99 0.96 18.78
C ALA A 411 -16.15 1.99 19.59
N SER A 412 -14.84 2.17 19.35
CA SER A 412 -14.03 3.14 20.13
C SER A 412 -13.99 4.57 19.56
N SER A 413 -14.63 4.80 18.41
CA SER A 413 -14.59 6.10 17.71
C SER A 413 -15.52 7.16 18.32
N ARG A 414 -16.58 6.76 19.04
CA ARG A 414 -17.50 7.68 19.72
C ARG A 414 -16.96 8.19 21.07
N GLU A 415 -16.22 7.37 21.83
CA GLU A 415 -15.63 7.78 23.12
C GLU A 415 -14.34 8.60 22.98
N ARG A 416 -13.58 8.43 21.89
CA ARG A 416 -12.36 9.22 21.66
C ARG A 416 -12.64 10.68 21.29
N ALA A 417 -13.81 10.97 20.70
CA ALA A 417 -14.26 12.33 20.42
C ALA A 417 -14.49 13.14 21.71
N HIS A 418 -15.09 12.53 22.75
CA HIS A 418 -15.29 13.18 24.05
C HIS A 418 -14.00 13.39 24.86
N ARG A 419 -12.93 12.61 24.62
CA ARG A 419 -11.61 12.87 25.24
C ARG A 419 -10.86 14.05 24.61
N CYS A 420 -11.18 14.44 23.38
CA CYS A 420 -10.57 15.59 22.71
C CYS A 420 -10.97 16.94 23.35
N ASP A 421 -12.22 17.07 23.83
CA ASP A 421 -12.71 18.30 24.47
C ASP A 421 -11.98 18.63 25.79
N ARG A 422 -11.58 17.61 26.57
CA ARG A 422 -10.89 17.81 27.85
C ARG A 422 -9.39 18.10 27.70
N ARG A 423 -8.74 17.62 26.63
CA ARG A 423 -7.31 17.90 26.37
C ARG A 423 -7.09 19.25 25.71
N ALA A 424 -7.89 19.61 24.71
CA ALA A 424 -7.80 20.92 24.06
C ALA A 424 -8.05 22.09 25.05
N SER A 425 -8.95 21.92 26.01
CA SER A 425 -9.24 22.92 27.05
C SER A 425 -8.13 23.08 28.09
N ARG A 426 -7.32 22.03 28.35
CA ARG A 426 -6.20 22.07 29.30
C ARG A 426 -4.96 22.74 28.70
N ASP A 427 -4.68 22.53 27.41
CA ASP A 427 -3.52 23.14 26.74
C ASP A 427 -3.69 24.66 26.55
N VAL A 428 -4.93 25.13 26.32
CA VAL A 428 -5.23 26.58 26.24
C VAL A 428 -5.11 27.28 27.61
N ARG A 429 -5.42 26.60 28.72
CA ARG A 429 -5.22 27.15 30.08
C ARG A 429 -3.76 27.16 30.52
N ARG A 430 -2.94 26.19 30.07
CA ARG A 430 -1.50 26.17 30.35
C ARG A 430 -0.74 27.26 29.59
N ALA A 431 -1.10 27.51 28.34
CA ALA A 431 -0.47 28.56 27.51
C ALA A 431 -0.74 30.00 28.02
N ARG A 432 -1.81 30.24 28.79
CA ARG A 432 -2.09 31.56 29.40
C ARG A 432 -1.36 31.83 30.72
N ARG A 433 -0.72 30.84 31.34
CA ARG A 433 -0.02 31.00 32.64
C ARG A 433 1.49 31.27 32.50
N THR A 434 2.07 31.16 31.31
CA THR A 434 3.51 31.32 31.07
C THR A 434 3.80 32.43 30.07
N SER A 435 3.39 33.65 30.37
CA SER A 435 3.89 34.86 29.70
C SER A 435 4.44 35.81 30.77
N PRO A 436 5.75 36.13 30.77
CA PRO A 436 6.29 37.11 31.70
C PRO A 436 5.80 38.50 31.31
N ARG A 437 5.08 39.17 32.21
CA ARG A 437 4.76 40.61 32.13
C ARG A 437 6.08 41.39 32.11
N ARG A 438 6.46 41.98 30.97
CA ARG A 438 7.49 43.02 30.93
C ARG A 438 6.87 44.35 31.36
N ALA A 439 7.35 44.86 32.48
CA ALA A 439 7.06 46.18 33.00
C ALA A 439 7.57 47.27 32.04
N ILE A 440 6.72 48.25 31.74
CA ILE A 440 7.11 49.50 31.08
C ILE A 440 7.10 50.55 32.20
N THR A 441 8.28 50.97 32.64
CA THR A 441 8.46 52.15 33.48
C THR A 441 8.92 53.32 32.60
N GLU A 442 8.26 54.45 32.80
CA GLU A 442 8.53 55.75 32.19
C GLU A 442 9.95 56.25 32.52
N ARG A 443 10.62 56.87 31.55
CA ARG A 443 11.59 57.94 31.84
C ARG A 443 11.64 58.98 30.71
N ARG A 444 11.34 60.21 31.11
CA ARG A 444 11.37 61.46 30.35
C ARG A 444 12.79 61.83 29.88
N GLY A 445 12.91 62.44 28.71
CA GLY A 445 14.14 63.13 28.25
C GLY A 445 13.91 63.96 26.98
N ARG A 446 14.07 65.30 27.09
CA ARG A 446 13.80 66.36 26.09
C ARG A 446 14.66 66.30 24.80
N PRO A 447 14.25 66.96 23.70
CA PRO A 447 15.01 67.00 22.45
C PRO A 447 16.05 68.14 22.41
N ARG A 448 17.23 67.88 21.84
CA ARG A 448 18.20 68.94 21.46
C ARG A 448 18.35 69.04 19.93
N ARG A 449 18.41 70.31 19.54
CA ARG A 449 18.38 70.92 18.20
C ARG A 449 19.60 70.64 17.33
N ARG A 450 19.34 70.68 16.01
CA ARG A 450 20.13 71.27 14.88
C ARG A 450 21.53 70.68 14.59
N ARG A 451 21.77 70.32 13.32
CA ARG A 451 22.27 71.24 12.26
C ARG A 451 22.36 70.53 10.90
N ARG A 452 22.01 71.29 9.86
CA ARG A 452 22.20 71.03 8.43
C ARG A 452 23.70 70.87 8.09
N ARG A 453 24.02 70.04 7.10
CA ARG A 453 24.97 70.38 6.03
C ARG A 453 24.53 69.76 4.69
N ARG A 454 24.43 70.62 3.69
CA ARG A 454 24.28 70.35 2.24
C ARG A 454 25.66 70.02 1.66
N THR A 455 25.70 69.19 0.62
CA THR A 455 26.61 69.23 -0.56
C THR A 455 26.20 68.07 -1.51
N THR A 456 25.48 68.31 -2.61
CA THR A 456 25.91 68.71 -3.98
C THR A 456 26.51 67.59 -4.85
N GLY A 457 25.82 67.32 -5.98
CA GLY A 457 26.36 66.80 -7.26
C GLY A 457 26.65 65.29 -7.31
N ARG A 458 26.46 64.53 -8.39
CA ARG A 458 25.96 64.73 -9.77
C ARG A 458 25.77 63.30 -10.35
N PRO A 459 24.88 63.05 -11.33
CA PRO A 459 24.63 61.71 -11.87
C PRO A 459 25.37 61.46 -13.20
N GLN A 460 25.89 60.25 -13.40
CA GLN A 460 26.21 59.59 -14.67
C GLN A 460 26.19 58.08 -14.34
N GLY A 461 25.74 57.13 -15.16
CA GLY A 461 25.50 57.06 -16.59
C GLY A 461 25.63 55.57 -16.93
N ARG A 462 24.77 55.09 -17.83
CA ARG A 462 24.63 53.68 -18.26
C ARG A 462 25.95 52.98 -18.62
N SER A 463 25.99 51.68 -18.34
CA SER A 463 26.28 50.62 -19.31
C SER A 463 25.54 49.36 -18.85
#